data_AF-A0A4Q5QEJ2-F1
#
_entry.id   AF-A0A4Q5QEJ2-F1
#
_cell.length_a   1.000
_cell.length_b   1.000
_cell.length_c   1.000
_cell.angle_alpha   90.00
_cell.angle_beta   90.00
_cell.angle_gamma   90.00
#
_symmetry.space_group_name_H-M   'P 1'
#
loop_
_entity.id
_entity.type
_entity.pdbx_description
1 polymer ?
#
loop_
_entity_poly.entity_id
_entity_poly.type
_entity_poly.pdbx_seq_one_letter_code
_entity_poly.pdbx_strand_id
1 'polypeptide(L)' 'ICDDLDDGAIAERLGLSRNTVRNHVARIYAKIGVNRRSGAVVWGQARGMGSGR' A
#
# COMPACT_ATOMS: atom_id res chain seq x y z
N ILE A 1 1.18 3.10 -2.88
CA ILE A 1 1.12 3.27 -1.40
C ILE A 1 1.99 4.43 -0.95
N CYS A 2 3.24 4.50 -1.40
CA CYS A 2 4.17 5.57 -1.04
C CYS A 2 3.86 6.92 -1.72
N ASP A 3 3.17 6.92 -2.87
CA ASP A 3 2.80 8.15 -3.60
C ASP A 3 1.47 8.79 -3.13
N ASP A 4 1.06 8.52 -1.90
CA ASP A 4 -0.20 8.99 -1.29
C ASP A 4 -1.52 8.64 -2.04
N LEU A 5 -1.45 7.77 -3.06
CA LEU A 5 -2.65 7.34 -3.81
C LEU A 5 -3.63 6.57 -2.92
N ASP A 6 -4.89 7.02 -2.84
CA ASP A 6 -5.94 6.24 -2.20
C ASP A 6 -6.25 4.94 -2.97
N ASP A 7 -6.99 4.02 -2.34
CA ASP A 7 -7.32 2.72 -2.97
C ASP A 7 -8.17 2.88 -4.25
N GLY A 8 -8.84 4.02 -4.43
CA GLY A 8 -9.59 4.36 -5.63
C GLY A 8 -8.68 4.75 -6.79
N ALA A 9 -7.70 5.62 -6.56
CA ALA A 9 -6.73 5.99 -7.57
C ALA A 9 -5.87 4.79 -7.99
N ILE A 10 -5.55 3.90 -7.05
CA ILE A 10 -4.88 2.62 -7.34
C ILE A 10 -5.80 1.72 -8.18
N ALA A 11 -7.08 1.63 -7.81
CA ALA A 11 -8.07 0.83 -8.53
C ALA A 11 -8.25 1.30 -9.98
N GLU A 12 -8.40 2.61 -10.19
CA GLU A 12 -8.52 3.21 -11.52
C GLU A 12 -7.29 2.94 -12.37
N ARG A 13 -6.08 3.20 -11.82
CA ARG A 13 -4.82 2.99 -12.54
C ARG A 13 -4.59 1.53 -12.95
N LEU A 14 -5.09 0.58 -12.15
CA LEU A 14 -4.93 -0.85 -12.40
C LEU A 14 -6.14 -1.49 -13.10
N GLY A 15 -7.22 -0.74 -13.37
CA GLY A 15 -8.47 -1.30 -13.89
C GLY A 15 -9.12 -2.33 -12.95
N LEU A 16 -8.92 -2.19 -11.64
CA LEU A 16 -9.43 -3.11 -10.62
C LEU A 16 -10.59 -2.49 -9.84
N SER A 17 -11.37 -3.32 -9.14
CA SER A 17 -12.31 -2.80 -8.15
C SER A 17 -11.58 -2.25 -6.92
N ARG A 18 -12.13 -1.21 -6.29
CA ARG A 18 -11.65 -0.72 -4.97
C ARG A 18 -11.57 -1.84 -3.92
N ASN A 19 -12.48 -2.82 -3.99
CA ASN A 19 -12.48 -3.95 -3.07
C ASN A 19 -11.28 -4.89 -3.28
N THR A 20 -10.95 -5.15 -4.54
CA THR A 20 -9.78 -5.96 -4.93
C THR A 20 -8.50 -5.31 -4.42
N VAL A 21 -8.34 -3.99 -4.62
CA VAL A 21 -7.19 -3.23 -4.11
C VAL A 21 -7.11 -3.32 -2.58
N ARG A 22 -8.21 -3.05 -1.86
CA ARG A 22 -8.27 -3.17 -0.40
C ARG A 22 -7.84 -4.55 0.09
N ASN A 23 -8.29 -5.60 -0.56
CA ASN A 23 -7.91 -6.97 -0.22
C ASN A 23 -6.40 -7.21 -0.43
N HIS A 24 -5.83 -6.73 -1.54
CA HIS A 24 -4.39 -6.84 -1.77
C HIS A 24 -3.58 -6.07 -0.72
N VAL A 25 -3.98 -4.84 -0.42
CA VAL A 25 -3.33 -3.99 0.58
C VAL A 25 -3.39 -4.63 1.97
N ALA A 26 -4.54 -5.15 2.39
CA ALA A 26 -4.68 -5.86 3.66
C ALA A 26 -3.78 -7.10 3.75
N ARG A 27 -3.66 -7.87 2.66
CA ARG A 27 -2.76 -9.04 2.61
C ARG A 27 -1.29 -8.63 2.68
N ILE A 28 -0.92 -7.51 2.07
CA ILE A 28 0.44 -6.95 2.19
C ILE A 28 0.70 -6.56 3.64
N TYR A 29 -0.24 -5.85 4.28
CA TYR A 29 -0.13 -5.46 5.68
C TYR A 29 0.07 -6.67 6.61
N ALA A 30 -0.73 -7.72 6.41
CA ALA A 30 -0.59 -8.97 7.15
C ALA A 30 0.80 -9.61 6.96
N LYS A 31 1.31 -9.65 5.72
CA LYS A 31 2.64 -10.23 5.42
C LYS A 31 3.79 -9.50 6.11
N ILE A 32 3.65 -8.19 6.32
CA ILE A 32 4.71 -7.35 6.89
C ILE A 32 4.48 -7.04 8.37
N GLY A 33 3.42 -7.60 8.98
CA GLY A 33 3.11 -7.44 10.40
C GLY A 33 2.62 -6.04 10.79
N VAL A 34 2.02 -5.30 9.85
CA VAL A 34 1.43 -3.98 10.13
C VAL A 34 -0.09 -4.03 10.00
N ASN A 35 -0.79 -3.06 10.59
CA ASN A 35 -2.26 -2.99 10.58
C ASN A 35 -2.81 -1.77 9.84
N ARG A 36 -1.94 -0.83 9.43
CA ARG A 36 -2.35 0.44 8.82
C ARG A 36 -1.33 0.93 7.81
N ARG A 37 -1.80 1.80 6.90
CA ARG A 37 -1.01 2.36 5.80
C ARG A 37 0.27 3.05 6.23
N SER A 38 0.19 3.92 7.23
CA SER A 38 1.39 4.60 7.75
C SER A 38 2.40 3.61 8.35
N GLY A 39 1.94 2.51 8.95
CA GLY A 39 2.81 1.43 9.39
C GLY A 39 3.55 0.77 8.22
N ALA A 40 2.84 0.52 7.11
CA ALA A 40 3.46 -0.03 5.90
C ALA A 40 4.49 0.91 5.26
N VAL A 41 4.23 2.23 5.27
CA VAL A 41 5.19 3.23 4.79
C VAL A 41 6.45 3.22 5.65
N VAL A 42 6.32 3.29 6.98
CA VAL A 42 7.47 3.24 7.90
C VAL A 42 8.24 1.92 7.75
N TRP A 43 7.52 0.79 7.65
CA TRP A 43 8.11 -0.52 7.45
C TRP A 43 8.94 -0.60 6.15
N GLY A 44 8.42 0.01 5.07
CA GLY A 44 9.11 0.10 3.78
C GLY A 44 10.35 1.00 3.86
N GLN A 45 10.23 2.18 4.46
CA GLN A 45 11.34 3.12 4.65
C GLN A 45 12.49 2.51 5.45
N ALA A 46 12.18 1.80 6.54
CA ALA A 46 13.17 1.09 7.37
C ALA A 46 13.94 0.00 6.61
N ARG A 47 13.48 -0.39 5.41
CA ARG A 47 14.10 -1.42 4.55
C ARG A 47 14.59 -0.87 3.22
N GLY A 48 14.64 0.46 3.07
CA GLY A 48 15.08 1.12 1.84
C GLY A 48 14.08 1.01 0.68
N MET A 49 12.82 0.63 0.94
CA MET A 49 11.75 0.51 -0.08
C MET A 49 11.01 1.83 -0.33
N GLY A 50 11.60 2.97 0.00
CA GLY A 50 11.09 4.27 -0.40
C GLY A 50 11.45 4.54 -1.86
N SER A 51 10.52 5.06 -2.65
CA SER A 51 10.89 5.82 -3.84
C SER A 51 11.71 7.00 -3.33
N GLY A 52 13.03 6.87 -3.37
CA GLY A 52 13.95 7.95 -3.05
C GLY A 52 13.54 9.15 -3.89
N ARG A 53 13.34 10.29 -3.23
CA ARG A 53 13.33 11.55 -3.95
C ARG A 53 14.76 11.83 -4.42
#